data_AF-A0A536HXL5-F1
#
_entry.id   AF-A0A536HXL5-F1
#
_cell.length_a   1.000
_cell.length_b   1.000
_cell.length_c   1.000
_cell.angle_alpha   90.00
_cell.angle_beta   90.00
_cell.angle_gamma   90.00
#
_symmetry.space_group_name_H-M   'P 1'
#
loop_
_entity.id
_entity.type
_entity.pdbx_description
1 polymer ?
#
loop_
_entity_poly.entity_id
_entity_poly.type
_entity_poly.pdbx_seq_one_letter_code
_entity_poly.pdbx_strand_id
1 'polypeptide(L)'
;TFHPAMRHAGPARRELGVRTVFNVLGPLANPAHVKRQALGVGAPGLAPLMFRVLRDLGHDRALVFYGEDGLDELSTVTRSRVFELRDGQVTEFELDPSSLGLPPARPEDLRGATPPENAALIRRIFDGEK
;
A
#
# COMPACT_ATOMS: atom_id res chain seq x y z
N THR A 1 8.07 -0.59 20.42
CA THR A 1 8.24 -0.65 18.94
C THR A 1 8.45 -2.09 18.52
N PHE A 2 7.76 -2.56 17.48
CA PHE A 2 7.81 -3.96 17.02
C PHE A 2 9.13 -4.40 16.36
N HIS A 3 9.99 -3.45 15.96
CA HIS A 3 11.29 -3.75 15.33
C HIS A 3 12.46 -3.05 16.05
N PRO A 4 12.78 -3.44 17.31
CA PRO A 4 13.81 -2.74 18.11
C PRO A 4 15.21 -2.83 17.50
N ALA A 5 15.50 -3.86 16.69
CA ALA A 5 16.78 -4.03 15.99
C ALA A 5 17.02 -2.96 14.92
N MET A 6 15.97 -2.27 14.44
CA MET A 6 16.11 -1.20 13.44
C MET A 6 16.96 -0.02 13.94
N ARG A 7 17.16 0.12 15.25
CA ARG A 7 18.06 1.12 15.84
C ARG A 7 19.50 1.00 15.33
N HIS A 8 19.96 -0.21 14.97
CA HIS A 8 21.31 -0.45 14.50
C HIS A 8 21.53 0.07 13.07
N ALA A 9 20.48 0.10 12.24
CA ALA A 9 20.53 0.65 10.89
C ALA A 9 20.18 2.16 10.84
N GLY A 10 19.59 2.71 11.91
CA GLY A 10 19.08 4.08 11.97
C GLY A 10 20.11 5.17 11.62
N PRO A 11 21.31 5.19 12.24
CA PRO A 11 22.33 6.20 11.96
C PRO A 11 22.78 6.20 10.50
N ALA A 12 23.16 5.04 9.95
CA ALA A 12 23.60 4.91 8.57
C ALA A 12 22.51 5.32 7.57
N ARG A 13 21.25 4.96 7.82
CA ARG A 13 20.11 5.38 6.99
C ARG A 13 19.92 6.88 6.99
N ARG A 14 20.11 7.54 8.15
CA ARG A 14 20.00 8.99 8.26
C ARG A 14 21.12 9.70 7.49
N GLU A 15 22.35 9.19 7.59
CA GLU A 15 23.51 9.73 6.89
C GLU A 15 23.39 9.59 5.37
N LEU A 16 22.92 8.44 4.88
CA LEU A 16 22.71 8.20 3.45
C LEU A 16 21.69 9.16 2.83
N GLY A 17 20.63 9.54 3.54
CA GLY A 17 19.62 10.49 3.07
C GLY A 17 18.82 10.07 1.83
N VAL A 18 19.02 8.85 1.32
CA VAL A 18 18.38 8.32 0.10
C VAL A 18 17.50 7.10 0.41
N ARG A 19 16.61 6.75 -0.54
CA ARG A 19 15.80 5.53 -0.44
C ARG A 19 16.69 4.28 -0.54
N THR A 20 16.41 3.29 0.29
CA THR A 20 17.12 1.99 0.36
C THR A 20 16.10 0.85 0.48
N VAL A 21 16.58 -0.40 0.52
CA VAL A 21 15.70 -1.57 0.76
C VAL A 21 14.89 -1.43 2.07
N PHE A 22 15.40 -0.72 3.07
CA PHE A 22 14.67 -0.49 4.32
C PHE A 22 13.38 0.33 4.16
N ASN A 23 13.19 1.03 3.04
CA ASN A 23 11.95 1.73 2.73
C ASN A 23 10.82 0.77 2.31
N VAL A 24 11.13 -0.47 1.91
CA VAL A 24 10.14 -1.45 1.45
C VAL A 24 10.02 -2.66 2.37
N LEU A 25 10.92 -2.80 3.36
CA LEU A 25 10.91 -3.92 4.32
C LEU A 25 9.77 -3.84 5.34
N GLY A 26 9.27 -2.64 5.65
CA GLY A 26 8.29 -2.45 6.72
C GLY A 26 7.05 -3.35 6.59
N PRO A 27 6.34 -3.30 5.44
CA PRO A 27 5.17 -4.15 5.21
C PRO A 27 5.47 -5.65 5.16
N LEU A 28 6.71 -6.05 4.84
CA LEU A 28 7.12 -7.45 4.74
C LEU A 28 7.43 -8.07 6.11
N ALA A 29 7.69 -7.24 7.12
CA ALA A 29 8.08 -7.66 8.46
C ALA A 29 6.91 -7.58 9.46
N ASN A 30 5.67 -7.81 9.04
CA ASN A 30 4.51 -7.71 9.94
C ASN A 30 4.67 -8.63 11.17
N PRO A 31 4.74 -8.09 12.41
CA PRO A 31 5.00 -8.88 13.62
C PRO A 31 3.88 -9.87 13.97
N ALA A 32 2.69 -9.72 13.39
CA ALA A 32 1.58 -10.64 13.57
C ALA A 32 1.65 -11.85 12.62
N HIS A 33 2.65 -11.95 11.75
CA HIS A 33 2.84 -13.05 10.81
C HIS A 33 1.59 -13.35 9.94
N VAL A 34 0.91 -12.29 9.52
CA VAL A 34 -0.29 -12.41 8.67
C VAL A 34 0.03 -13.12 7.37
N LYS A 35 -0.87 -13.99 6.93
CA LYS A 35 -0.78 -14.70 5.64
C LYS A 35 -1.58 -14.03 4.52
N ARG A 36 -2.38 -13.03 4.89
CA ARG A 36 -3.22 -12.24 3.99
C ARG A 36 -2.87 -10.77 4.08
N GLN A 37 -2.57 -10.14 2.94
CA GLN A 37 -2.06 -8.77 2.94
C GLN A 37 -2.46 -8.00 1.68
N ALA A 38 -2.92 -6.77 1.87
CA ALA A 38 -2.98 -5.75 0.84
C ALA A 38 -1.74 -4.86 0.96
N LEU A 39 -0.99 -4.69 -0.12
CA LEU A 39 0.28 -3.98 -0.15
C LEU A 39 0.31 -2.97 -1.30
N GLY A 40 0.27 -1.70 -0.92
CA GLY A 40 0.61 -0.60 -1.79
C GLY A 40 2.08 -0.51 -2.15
N VAL A 41 2.40 -0.13 -3.38
CA VAL A 41 3.76 0.25 -3.76
C VAL A 41 3.80 1.58 -4.50
N GLY A 42 4.63 2.51 -4.04
CA GLY A 42 4.79 3.83 -4.69
C GLY A 42 5.66 3.83 -5.95
N ALA A 43 5.92 2.67 -6.56
CA ALA A 43 6.71 2.54 -7.78
C ALA A 43 6.25 1.29 -8.57
N PRO A 44 5.79 1.43 -9.83
CA PRO A 44 5.27 0.31 -10.62
C PRO A 44 6.22 -0.90 -10.72
N GLY A 45 7.52 -0.66 -10.92
CA GLY A 45 8.52 -1.73 -11.01
C GLY A 45 8.72 -2.54 -9.72
N LEU A 46 8.24 -2.02 -8.58
CA LEU A 46 8.33 -2.70 -7.29
C LEU A 46 7.21 -3.74 -7.11
N ALA A 47 6.06 -3.59 -7.77
CA ALA A 47 4.90 -4.46 -7.56
C ALA A 47 5.21 -5.95 -7.87
N PRO A 48 5.81 -6.29 -9.03
CA PRO A 48 6.13 -7.69 -9.32
C PRO A 48 7.18 -8.27 -8.37
N LEU A 49 8.09 -7.43 -7.85
CA LEU A 49 9.10 -7.85 -6.89
C LEU A 49 8.48 -8.15 -5.52
N MET A 50 7.68 -7.23 -4.99
CA MET A 50 7.02 -7.41 -3.68
C MET A 50 6.04 -8.58 -3.71
N PHE A 51 5.33 -8.77 -4.82
CA PHE A 51 4.49 -9.93 -5.05
C PHE A 51 5.27 -11.24 -4.86
N ARG A 52 6.43 -11.39 -5.53
CA ARG A 52 7.26 -12.59 -5.41
C ARG A 52 7.74 -12.81 -3.98
N VAL A 53 8.13 -11.73 -3.29
CA VAL A 53 8.58 -11.80 -1.90
C VAL A 53 7.45 -12.28 -0.98
N LEU A 54 6.22 -11.75 -1.10
CA LEU A 54 5.09 -12.19 -0.28
C LEU A 54 4.76 -13.68 -0.51
N ARG A 55 4.83 -14.15 -1.76
CA ARG A 55 4.68 -15.56 -2.08
C ARG A 55 5.76 -16.41 -1.39
N ASP A 56 7.02 -15.99 -1.47
CA ASP A 56 8.15 -16.74 -0.90
C ASP A 56 8.15 -16.70 0.64
N LEU A 57 7.56 -15.67 1.26
CA LEU A 57 7.25 -15.60 2.71
C LEU A 57 6.04 -16.47 3.11
N GLY A 58 5.40 -17.13 2.14
CA GLY A 58 4.35 -18.11 2.33
C GLY A 58 2.98 -17.50 2.64
N HIS A 59 2.63 -16.37 2.03
CA HIS A 59 1.26 -15.84 2.04
C HIS A 59 0.32 -16.74 1.21
N ASP A 60 -0.91 -16.96 1.70
CA ASP A 60 -1.95 -17.71 0.97
C ASP A 60 -2.76 -16.79 0.03
N ARG A 61 -2.88 -15.51 0.41
CA ARG A 61 -3.49 -14.47 -0.40
C ARG A 61 -2.79 -13.13 -0.25
N ALA A 62 -2.54 -12.43 -1.35
CA ALA A 62 -2.01 -11.08 -1.30
C ALA A 62 -2.52 -10.23 -2.47
N LEU A 63 -2.73 -8.95 -2.23
CA LEU A 63 -2.91 -7.95 -3.28
C LEU A 63 -1.71 -7.02 -3.24
N VAL A 64 -0.98 -6.89 -4.35
CA VAL A 64 0.04 -5.86 -4.52
C VAL A 64 -0.44 -4.90 -5.59
N PHE A 65 -0.51 -3.61 -5.28
CA PHE A 65 -1.12 -2.64 -6.18
C PHE A 65 -0.43 -1.29 -6.16
N TYR A 66 -0.69 -0.51 -7.21
CA TYR A 66 -0.35 0.90 -7.30
C TYR A 66 -1.38 1.62 -8.17
N GLY A 67 -1.67 2.87 -7.84
CA GLY A 67 -2.45 3.77 -8.69
C GLY A 67 -1.60 4.30 -9.85
N GLU A 68 -2.20 4.53 -11.02
CA GLU A 68 -1.52 5.15 -12.16
C GLU A 68 -1.12 6.62 -11.90
N ASP A 69 -1.67 7.22 -10.84
CA ASP A 69 -1.31 8.52 -10.28
C ASP A 69 -0.04 8.47 -9.40
N GLY A 70 0.54 7.28 -9.23
CA GLY A 70 1.78 7.06 -8.47
C GLY A 70 1.56 6.85 -6.97
N LEU A 71 0.31 6.73 -6.53
CA LEU A 71 -0.03 6.45 -5.14
C LEU A 71 0.14 4.96 -4.81
N ASP A 72 0.45 4.66 -3.55
CA ASP A 72 0.47 3.31 -3.02
C ASP A 72 -0.92 2.84 -2.53
N GLU A 73 -1.97 3.59 -2.81
CA GLU A 73 -3.37 3.19 -2.62
C GLU A 73 -4.05 2.76 -3.93
N LEU A 74 -5.22 2.10 -3.82
CA LEU A 74 -6.13 1.99 -4.96
C LEU A 74 -6.75 3.36 -5.22
N SER A 75 -6.55 3.90 -6.42
CA SER A 75 -6.98 5.26 -6.77
C SER A 75 -8.48 5.34 -7.05
N THR A 76 -9.09 6.46 -6.64
CA THR A 76 -10.43 6.89 -7.05
C THR A 76 -10.41 7.99 -8.12
N VAL A 77 -9.21 8.42 -8.53
CA VAL A 77 -8.97 9.44 -9.56
C VAL A 77 -8.64 8.79 -10.91
N THR A 78 -7.90 7.69 -10.89
CA THR A 78 -7.48 6.94 -12.08
C THR A 78 -7.58 5.43 -11.85
N ARG A 79 -7.15 4.62 -12.83
CA ARG A 79 -7.05 3.16 -12.69
C ARG A 79 -5.91 2.76 -11.77
N SER A 80 -6.06 1.57 -11.19
CA SER A 80 -5.02 0.93 -10.40
C SER A 80 -4.62 -0.39 -11.04
N ARG A 81 -3.33 -0.73 -11.00
CA ARG A 81 -2.86 -2.06 -11.41
C ARG A 81 -2.75 -2.95 -10.19
N VAL A 82 -3.28 -4.16 -10.27
CA VAL A 82 -3.37 -5.10 -9.15
C VAL A 82 -2.77 -6.45 -9.53
N PHE A 83 -1.92 -6.97 -8.67
CA PHE A 83 -1.37 -8.32 -8.72
C PHE A 83 -1.95 -9.11 -7.54
N GLU A 84 -2.81 -10.08 -7.81
CA GLU A 84 -3.40 -10.95 -6.80
C GLU A 84 -2.66 -12.30 -6.75
N LEU A 85 -2.14 -12.64 -5.57
CA LEU A 85 -1.81 -14.00 -5.18
C LEU A 85 -3.06 -14.59 -4.53
N ARG A 86 -3.52 -15.73 -5.03
CA ARG A 86 -4.59 -16.49 -4.39
C ARG A 86 -4.37 -17.97 -4.62
N ASP A 87 -4.23 -18.74 -3.55
CA ASP A 87 -4.11 -20.20 -3.59
C ASP A 87 -2.98 -20.66 -4.54
N GLY A 88 -1.85 -19.94 -4.54
CA GLY A 88 -0.69 -20.20 -5.40
C GLY A 88 -0.82 -19.71 -6.84
N GLN A 89 -2.00 -19.24 -7.25
CA GLN A 89 -2.22 -18.65 -8.57
C GLN A 89 -1.95 -17.14 -8.56
N VAL A 90 -1.47 -16.66 -9.70
CA VAL A 90 -1.16 -15.24 -9.91
C VAL A 90 -2.11 -14.71 -10.97
N THR A 91 -2.83 -13.66 -10.63
CA THR A 91 -3.62 -12.90 -11.61
C THR A 91 -3.22 -11.45 -11.56
N GLU A 92 -3.21 -10.83 -12.73
CA GLU A 92 -2.94 -9.42 -12.90
C GLU A 92 -4.14 -8.79 -13.60
N PHE A 93 -4.63 -7.69 -13.05
CA PHE A 93 -5.76 -6.97 -13.63
C PHE A 93 -5.69 -5.47 -13.32
N GLU A 94 -6.44 -4.70 -14.10
CA GLU A 94 -6.67 -3.28 -13.85
C GLU A 94 -7.99 -3.10 -13.11
N LEU A 95 -7.99 -2.22 -12.10
CA LEU A 95 -9.16 -1.83 -11.36
C LEU A 95 -9.52 -0.39 -11.72
N ASP A 96 -10.66 -0.22 -12.39
CA ASP A 96 -11.27 1.07 -12.66
C ASP A 96 -12.28 1.39 -11.54
N PRO A 97 -12.12 2.48 -10.76
CA PRO A 97 -13.02 2.80 -9.65
C PRO A 97 -14.48 2.96 -10.10
N SER A 98 -14.73 3.38 -11.34
CA SER A 98 -16.09 3.51 -11.89
C SER A 98 -16.82 2.17 -11.98
N SER A 99 -16.09 1.06 -12.17
CA SER A 99 -16.65 -0.30 -12.18
C SER A 99 -17.21 -0.74 -10.82
N LEU A 100 -16.82 -0.05 -9.74
CA LEU A 100 -17.31 -0.25 -8.38
C LEU A 100 -18.46 0.70 -8.02
N GLY A 101 -18.93 1.51 -8.97
CA GLY A 101 -19.96 2.54 -8.73
C GLY A 101 -19.45 3.75 -7.95
N LEU A 102 -18.13 3.95 -7.86
CA LEU A 102 -17.54 5.13 -7.23
C LEU A 102 -17.55 6.30 -8.21
N PRO A 103 -17.98 7.51 -7.79
CA PRO A 103 -17.86 8.69 -8.62
C PRO A 103 -16.37 9.03 -8.82
N PRO A 104 -15.98 9.58 -9.98
CA PRO A 104 -14.61 10.01 -10.21
C PRO A 104 -14.26 11.14 -9.22
N ALA A 105 -13.17 10.95 -8.48
CA ALA A 105 -12.60 11.98 -7.61
C ALA A 105 -11.56 12.80 -8.39
N ARG A 106 -11.25 13.99 -7.88
CA ARG A 106 -10.10 14.79 -8.32
C ARG A 106 -8.97 14.67 -7.30
N PRO A 107 -7.70 14.86 -7.69
CA PRO A 107 -6.57 14.83 -6.75
C PRO A 107 -6.74 15.74 -5.53
N GLU A 108 -7.35 16.92 -5.72
CA GLU A 108 -7.64 17.86 -4.64
C GLU A 108 -8.65 17.33 -3.60
N ASP A 109 -9.55 16.43 -4.00
CA ASP A 109 -10.56 15.85 -3.11
C ASP A 109 -9.93 14.82 -2.15
N LEU A 110 -8.75 14.29 -2.49
CA LEU A 110 -7.99 13.33 -1.68
C LEU A 110 -6.91 13.95 -0.80
N ARG A 111 -6.77 15.28 -0.84
CA ARG A 111 -5.70 15.98 -0.12
C ARG A 111 -5.92 15.88 1.40
N GLY A 112 -5.01 15.19 2.07
CA GLY A 112 -4.96 15.17 3.53
C GLY A 112 -4.69 16.55 4.15
N ALA A 113 -5.18 16.73 5.36
CA ALA A 113 -5.01 17.93 6.18
C ALA A 113 -4.18 17.59 7.44
N THR A 114 -4.35 18.36 8.53
CA THR A 114 -3.65 18.07 9.79
C THR A 114 -4.15 16.77 10.44
N PRO A 115 -3.37 16.13 11.35
CA PRO A 115 -3.81 14.89 11.99
C PRO A 115 -5.18 14.98 12.69
N PRO A 116 -5.53 16.06 13.44
CA PRO A 116 -6.87 16.21 14.01
C PRO A 116 -7.97 16.31 12.95
N GLU A 117 -7.73 17.02 11.85
CA GLU A 117 -8.68 17.17 10.75
C GLU A 117 -8.91 15.84 10.01
N ASN A 118 -7.84 15.10 9.71
CA ASN A 118 -7.94 13.77 9.10
C ASN A 118 -8.70 12.79 10.00
N ALA A 119 -8.47 12.86 11.32
CA ALA A 119 -9.21 12.04 12.28
C ALA A 119 -10.70 12.40 12.35
N ALA A 120 -11.05 13.69 12.20
CA ALA A 120 -12.44 14.11 12.11
C ALA A 120 -13.09 13.66 10.79
N LEU A 121 -12.38 13.80 9.67
CA LEU A 121 -12.84 13.36 8.34
C LEU A 121 -13.14 11.85 8.33
N ILE A 122 -12.22 11.01 8.83
CA ILE A 122 -12.43 9.56 8.89
C ILE A 122 -13.66 9.19 9.73
N ARG A 123 -13.91 9.90 10.84
CA ARG A 123 -15.11 9.65 11.67
C ARG A 123 -16.40 9.96 10.89
N ARG A 124 -16.45 11.08 10.17
CA ARG A 124 -17.61 11.41 9.34
C ARG A 124 -17.86 10.37 8.25
N ILE A 125 -16.81 9.85 7.61
CA ILE A 125 -16.91 8.74 6.66
C ILE A 125 -17.52 7.51 7.33
N PHE A 126 -17.08 7.16 8.55
CA PHE A 126 -17.66 6.03 9.30
C PHE A 126 -19.10 6.29 9.77
N ASP A 127 -19.50 7.54 9.96
CA ASP A 127 -20.88 7.94 10.25
C ASP A 127 -21.78 7.97 8.98
N GLY A 128 -21.21 7.67 7.81
CA GLY A 128 -21.94 7.54 6.55
C GLY A 128 -22.06 8.82 5.73
N GLU A 129 -21.29 9.86 6.06
CA GLU A 129 -21.10 11.02 5.17
C GLU A 129 -20.52 10.53 3.83
N LYS A 130 -21.15 10.96 2.72
CA LYS A 130 -20.78 10.57 1.36
C LYS A 130 -20.09 11.71 0.63
#